data_AF-A0A7X5E4A8-F1
#
_entry.id   AF-A0A7X5E4A8-F1
#
_cell.length_a   1.000
_cell.length_b   1.000
_cell.length_c   1.000
_cell.angle_alpha   90.00
_cell.angle_beta   90.00
_cell.angle_gamma   90.00
#
_symmetry.space_group_name_H-M   'P 1'
#
loop_
_entity.id
_entity.type
_entity.pdbx_description
1 polymer ?
#
loop_
_entity_poly.entity_id
_entity_poly.type
_entity_poly.pdbx_seq_one_letter_code
_entity_poly.pdbx_strand_id
1 'polypeptide(L)'
;MALASGFCLAAELYDSQDFSGAFHALAGDGVAGYGSGFSLAVNGFTVTVSSGYAFAAGRWLENREPLALTIPPSGNTDDRTDAVAVRVDYAAKTAALTVIPGVDAGKLRESPALLRDGGQYCTLLYLVRVRRGATTLSPDDFEDLRQNPALCGRVTPLSEVSGGALRVYGFLTSGIDREVARVLAAGDRVLADGDARLRELDRAIRRAG
;
A
#
# COMPACT_ATOMS: atom_id res chain seq x y z
N MET A 1 -24.80 23.46 -10.87
CA MET A 1 -25.98 22.64 -10.49
C MET A 1 -25.68 21.96 -9.17
N ALA A 2 -26.66 21.83 -8.27
CA ALA A 2 -26.45 21.29 -6.92
C ALA A 2 -26.58 19.76 -6.81
N LEU A 3 -27.14 19.09 -7.83
CA LEU A 3 -27.39 17.64 -7.83
C LEU A 3 -26.97 17.04 -9.18
N ALA A 4 -26.33 15.87 -9.13
CA ALA A 4 -26.02 15.03 -10.28
C ALA A 4 -26.68 13.65 -10.08
N SER A 5 -27.27 13.11 -11.14
CA SER A 5 -27.92 11.79 -11.13
C SER A 5 -26.96 10.71 -11.64
N GLY A 6 -26.94 9.54 -10.98
CA GLY A 6 -26.07 8.43 -11.36
C GLY A 6 -26.53 7.66 -12.60
N PHE A 7 -25.89 6.51 -12.83
CA PHE A 7 -26.20 5.62 -13.94
C PHE A 7 -27.68 5.22 -14.02
N CYS A 8 -28.15 5.07 -15.26
CA CYS A 8 -29.49 4.66 -15.65
C CYS A 8 -30.63 5.61 -15.25
N LEU A 9 -30.32 6.85 -14.86
CA LEU A 9 -31.31 7.89 -14.54
C LEU A 9 -31.34 9.04 -15.56
N ALA A 10 -30.26 9.23 -16.31
CA ALA A 10 -30.20 10.17 -17.42
C ALA A 10 -30.59 9.48 -18.74
N ALA A 11 -31.24 10.21 -19.64
CA ALA A 11 -31.50 9.77 -21.01
C ALA A 11 -30.26 9.87 -21.93
N GLU A 12 -29.15 10.41 -21.41
CA GLU A 12 -27.90 10.66 -22.13
C GLU A 12 -26.88 9.52 -21.95
N LEU A 13 -25.89 9.47 -22.85
CA LEU A 13 -24.75 8.55 -22.76
C LEU A 13 -23.80 8.99 -21.65
N TYR A 14 -23.37 8.06 -20.81
CA TYR A 14 -22.42 8.32 -19.73
C TYR A 14 -21.00 8.45 -20.24
N ASP A 15 -20.22 9.35 -19.65
CA ASP A 15 -18.83 9.55 -20.00
C ASP A 15 -17.86 8.85 -19.02
N SER A 16 -16.56 9.01 -19.26
CA SER A 16 -15.53 8.42 -18.40
C SER A 16 -15.44 9.08 -17.02
N GLN A 17 -15.94 10.31 -16.87
CA GLN A 17 -16.00 11.01 -15.60
C GLN A 17 -17.13 10.45 -14.73
N ASP A 18 -18.29 10.15 -15.30
CA ASP A 18 -19.40 9.49 -14.59
C ASP A 18 -18.97 8.12 -14.04
N PHE A 19 -18.29 7.33 -14.87
CA PHE A 19 -17.74 6.03 -14.47
C PHE A 19 -16.66 6.13 -13.42
N SER A 20 -15.69 7.03 -13.62
CA SER A 20 -14.64 7.23 -12.62
C SER A 20 -15.25 7.72 -11.30
N GLY A 21 -16.23 8.63 -11.32
CA GLY A 21 -16.88 9.15 -10.12
C GLY A 21 -17.62 8.08 -9.33
N ALA A 22 -18.40 7.25 -10.01
CA ALA A 22 -19.07 6.12 -9.38
C ALA A 22 -18.09 5.11 -8.79
N PHE A 23 -17.01 4.79 -9.53
CA PHE A 23 -15.97 3.88 -9.05
C PHE A 23 -15.18 4.47 -7.87
N HIS A 24 -14.90 5.77 -7.89
CA HIS A 24 -14.24 6.51 -6.81
C HIS A 24 -15.04 6.43 -5.51
N ALA A 25 -16.37 6.56 -5.58
CA ALA A 25 -17.24 6.44 -4.42
C ALA A 25 -17.21 5.05 -3.79
N LEU A 26 -16.92 4.01 -4.57
CA LEU A 26 -16.82 2.62 -4.11
C LEU A 26 -15.43 2.27 -3.58
N ALA A 27 -14.38 2.66 -4.31
CA ALA A 27 -13.01 2.26 -4.01
C ALA A 27 -12.28 3.21 -3.05
N GLY A 28 -12.66 4.49 -3.05
CA GLY A 28 -11.88 5.55 -2.39
C GLY A 28 -10.56 5.85 -3.10
N ASP A 29 -9.66 6.53 -2.38
CA ASP A 29 -8.31 6.84 -2.84
C ASP A 29 -7.26 6.12 -2.01
N GLY A 30 -6.14 5.80 -2.65
CA GLY A 30 -4.94 5.34 -1.97
C GLY A 30 -4.23 4.18 -2.65
N VAL A 31 -3.29 3.61 -1.91
CA VAL A 31 -2.48 2.47 -2.38
C VAL A 31 -3.12 1.16 -1.92
N ALA A 32 -3.24 0.20 -2.83
CA ALA A 32 -3.69 -1.14 -2.52
C ALA A 32 -2.52 -2.04 -2.06
N GLY A 33 -2.85 -3.10 -1.31
CA GLY A 33 -1.90 -4.13 -0.87
C GLY A 33 -1.38 -5.05 -1.99
N TYR A 34 -1.01 -4.48 -3.14
CA TYR A 34 -0.51 -5.20 -4.31
C TYR A 34 0.98 -4.91 -4.53
N GLY A 35 1.73 -5.94 -4.98
CA GLY A 35 3.16 -5.84 -5.19
C GLY A 35 3.90 -5.45 -3.90
N SER A 36 4.86 -4.54 -4.02
CA SER A 36 5.58 -3.96 -2.88
C SER A 36 4.97 -2.64 -2.38
N GLY A 37 3.74 -2.32 -2.80
CA GLY A 37 2.98 -1.16 -2.34
C GLY A 37 3.66 0.18 -2.62
N PHE A 38 4.41 0.29 -3.73
CA PHE A 38 5.23 1.45 -4.06
C PHE A 38 6.28 1.80 -2.98
N SER A 39 6.90 0.79 -2.36
CA SER A 39 8.04 1.02 -1.48
C SER A 39 9.17 1.76 -2.19
N LEU A 40 9.90 2.56 -1.42
CA LEU A 40 10.90 3.48 -1.94
C LEU A 40 12.31 3.04 -1.57
N ALA A 41 13.23 3.09 -2.53
CA ALA A 41 14.67 2.99 -2.32
C ALA A 41 15.36 4.23 -2.88
N VAL A 42 16.37 4.75 -2.18
CA VAL A 42 17.09 5.97 -2.56
C VAL A 42 18.55 5.67 -2.88
N ASN A 43 19.05 6.29 -3.95
CA ASN A 43 20.45 6.25 -4.35
C ASN A 43 20.86 7.62 -4.93
N GLY A 44 21.63 8.39 -4.15
CA GLY A 44 21.96 9.77 -4.50
C GLY A 44 20.70 10.65 -4.53
N PHE A 45 20.39 11.17 -5.71
CA PHE A 45 19.18 11.96 -6.01
C PHE A 45 18.14 11.17 -6.84
N THR A 46 18.37 9.89 -7.04
CA THR A 46 17.45 8.99 -7.72
C THR A 46 16.68 8.18 -6.69
N VAL A 47 15.36 8.19 -6.86
CA VAL A 47 14.40 7.48 -6.04
C VAL A 47 13.76 6.39 -6.88
N THR A 48 13.95 5.14 -6.48
CA THR A 48 13.34 3.99 -7.13
C THR A 48 12.08 3.59 -6.38
N VAL A 49 10.94 3.68 -7.05
CA VAL A 49 9.64 3.25 -6.54
C VAL A 49 9.35 1.84 -7.05
N SER A 50 9.09 0.90 -6.15
CA SER A 50 8.82 -0.50 -6.48
C SER A 50 7.43 -0.70 -7.09
N SER A 51 7.10 -1.96 -7.39
CA SER A 51 5.78 -2.33 -7.90
C SER A 51 4.67 -1.98 -6.91
N GLY A 52 3.50 -1.65 -7.44
CA GLY A 52 2.37 -1.20 -6.63
C GLY A 52 1.13 -0.94 -7.46
N TYR A 53 0.02 -0.72 -6.77
CA TYR A 53 -1.26 -0.37 -7.37
C TYR A 53 -1.93 0.75 -6.58
N ALA A 54 -2.33 1.82 -7.27
CA ALA A 54 -2.97 2.97 -6.64
C ALA A 54 -4.30 3.30 -7.31
N PHE A 55 -5.24 3.79 -6.52
CA PHE A 55 -6.47 4.43 -6.95
C PHE A 55 -6.44 5.91 -6.60
N ALA A 56 -6.83 6.74 -7.56
CA ALA A 56 -6.90 8.19 -7.42
C ALA A 56 -8.04 8.72 -8.28
N ALA A 57 -9.03 9.37 -7.67
CA ALA A 57 -10.22 9.91 -8.36
C ALA A 57 -10.89 8.90 -9.30
N GLY A 58 -11.04 7.66 -8.83
CA GLY A 58 -11.68 6.57 -9.57
C GLY A 58 -10.88 6.01 -10.76
N ARG A 59 -9.64 6.45 -10.93
CA ARG A 59 -8.69 5.93 -11.93
C ARG A 59 -7.59 5.15 -11.22
N TRP A 60 -6.99 4.20 -11.92
CA TRP A 60 -5.94 3.37 -11.35
C TRP A 60 -4.60 3.55 -12.06
N LEU A 61 -3.55 3.28 -11.29
CA LEU A 61 -2.18 3.16 -11.78
C LEU A 61 -1.60 1.85 -11.25
N GLU A 62 -1.14 0.99 -12.15
CA GLU A 62 -0.35 -0.19 -11.81
C GLU A 62 1.09 0.05 -12.24
N ASN A 63 2.02 -0.08 -11.29
CA ASN A 63 3.44 -0.18 -11.59
C ASN A 63 3.88 -1.63 -11.39
N ARG A 64 4.41 -2.25 -12.44
CA ARG A 64 4.82 -3.67 -12.43
C ARG A 64 6.30 -3.87 -12.15
N GLU A 65 7.12 -2.86 -12.42
CA GLU A 65 8.58 -2.92 -12.32
C GLU A 65 9.13 -1.71 -11.55
N PRO A 66 10.33 -1.78 -10.98
CA PRO A 66 10.93 -0.63 -10.29
C PRO A 66 11.07 0.58 -11.23
N LEU A 67 10.48 1.71 -10.85
CA LEU A 67 10.52 2.96 -11.62
C LEU A 67 11.47 3.95 -10.95
N ALA A 68 12.49 4.40 -11.67
CA ALA A 68 13.40 5.43 -11.22
C ALA A 68 12.81 6.84 -11.47
N LEU A 69 12.77 7.65 -10.43
CA LEU A 69 12.36 9.05 -10.43
C LEU A 69 13.54 9.90 -9.94
N THR A 70 13.83 10.99 -10.63
CA THR A 70 14.92 11.91 -10.22
C THR A 70 14.34 13.07 -9.43
N ILE A 71 14.92 13.32 -8.25
CA ILE A 71 14.63 14.49 -7.43
C ILE A 71 15.78 15.48 -7.62
N PRO A 72 15.55 16.67 -8.19
CA PRO A 72 16.64 17.62 -8.39
C PRO A 72 17.20 18.08 -7.03
N PRO A 73 18.49 18.40 -6.91
CA PRO A 73 19.03 18.98 -5.68
C PRO A 73 18.31 20.29 -5.34
N SER A 74 18.31 20.66 -4.04
CA SER A 74 17.88 22.00 -3.64
C SER A 74 18.96 23.02 -4.01
N GLY A 75 18.57 24.29 -4.05
CA GLY A 75 19.53 25.38 -4.11
C GLY A 75 20.36 25.50 -2.83
N ASN A 76 21.20 26.52 -2.79
CA ASN A 76 22.05 26.79 -1.62
C ASN A 76 21.38 27.70 -0.58
N THR A 77 20.21 28.25 -0.89
CA THR A 77 19.55 29.25 -0.04
C THR A 77 18.67 28.58 1.00
N ASP A 78 17.79 27.67 0.59
CA ASP A 78 16.72 27.14 1.44
C ASP A 78 16.50 25.64 1.26
N ASP A 79 15.97 25.02 2.30
CA ASP A 79 15.46 23.65 2.23
C ASP A 79 14.19 23.65 1.36
N ARG A 80 14.03 22.61 0.55
CA ARG A 80 12.85 22.42 -0.31
C ARG A 80 12.17 21.11 0.07
N THR A 81 10.84 21.11 0.13
CA THR A 81 10.08 19.87 0.25
C THR A 81 9.50 19.51 -1.10
N ASP A 82 9.73 18.27 -1.54
CA ASP A 82 9.14 17.71 -2.75
C ASP A 82 8.17 16.60 -2.37
N ALA A 83 7.22 16.28 -3.24
CA ALA A 83 6.29 15.18 -3.04
C ALA A 83 6.42 14.13 -4.14
N VAL A 84 6.51 12.86 -3.76
CA VAL A 84 6.31 11.74 -4.68
C VAL A 84 4.84 11.40 -4.65
N ALA A 85 4.17 11.51 -5.78
CA ALA A 85 2.72 11.40 -5.87
C ALA A 85 2.29 10.52 -7.04
N VAL A 86 1.12 9.91 -6.90
CA VAL A 86 0.34 9.44 -8.05
C VAL A 86 -0.48 10.62 -8.53
N ARG A 87 -0.20 11.10 -9.75
CA ARG A 87 -0.92 12.21 -10.38
C ARG A 87 -1.82 11.69 -11.48
N VAL A 88 -3.10 12.01 -11.36
CA VAL A 88 -4.09 11.93 -12.43
C VAL A 88 -4.17 13.30 -13.08
N ASP A 89 -3.94 13.35 -14.39
CA ASP A 89 -4.14 14.54 -15.21
C ASP A 89 -5.38 14.32 -16.08
N TYR A 90 -6.43 15.12 -15.86
CA TYR A 90 -7.70 14.96 -16.57
C TYR A 90 -7.62 15.41 -18.02
N ALA A 91 -6.82 16.44 -18.32
CA ALA A 91 -6.67 16.96 -19.67
C ALA A 91 -5.84 16.00 -20.54
N ALA A 92 -4.72 15.51 -20.00
CA ALA A 92 -3.86 14.54 -20.67
C ALA A 92 -4.44 13.11 -20.63
N LYS A 93 -5.44 12.85 -19.78
CA LYS A 93 -6.05 11.52 -19.55
C LYS A 93 -5.00 10.49 -19.12
N THR A 94 -4.11 10.89 -18.21
CA THR A 94 -3.02 10.02 -17.73
C THR A 94 -3.08 9.86 -16.22
N ALA A 95 -2.58 8.72 -15.74
CA ALA A 95 -2.23 8.50 -14.34
C ALA A 95 -0.75 8.07 -14.31
N ALA A 96 0.07 8.74 -13.50
CA ALA A 96 1.51 8.47 -13.45
C ALA A 96 2.11 8.74 -12.06
N LEU A 97 3.20 8.04 -11.74
CA LEU A 97 4.07 8.41 -10.63
C LEU A 97 4.88 9.64 -11.03
N THR A 98 4.86 10.67 -10.19
CA THR A 98 5.54 11.94 -10.47
C THR A 98 6.16 12.54 -9.22
N VAL A 99 7.16 13.39 -9.43
CA VAL A 99 7.75 14.22 -8.38
C VAL A 99 7.21 15.64 -8.57
N ILE A 100 6.59 16.18 -7.51
CA ILE A 100 6.08 17.54 -7.46
C ILE A 100 7.07 18.34 -6.60
N PRO A 101 7.92 19.19 -7.21
CA PRO A 101 8.92 19.93 -6.46
C PRO A 101 8.32 21.12 -5.70
N GLY A 102 8.91 21.48 -4.57
CA GLY A 102 8.63 22.75 -3.87
C GLY A 102 7.24 22.86 -3.27
N VAL A 103 6.71 21.75 -2.75
CA VAL A 103 5.40 21.73 -2.07
C VAL A 103 5.49 22.28 -0.64
N ASP A 104 4.41 22.92 -0.20
CA ASP A 104 4.26 23.32 1.20
C ASP A 104 3.55 22.20 1.98
N ALA A 105 4.34 21.39 2.66
CA ALA A 105 3.83 20.23 3.41
C ALA A 105 2.88 20.60 4.56
N GLY A 106 2.96 21.82 5.11
CA GLY A 106 2.02 22.30 6.12
C GLY A 106 0.64 22.53 5.50
N LYS A 107 0.61 23.33 4.43
CA LYS A 107 -0.63 23.63 3.70
C LYS A 107 -1.29 22.40 3.10
N LEU A 108 -0.50 21.44 2.59
CA LEU A 108 -1.05 20.20 2.03
C LEU A 108 -1.76 19.34 3.08
N ARG A 109 -1.25 19.29 4.31
CA ARG A 109 -1.90 18.56 5.41
C ARG A 109 -3.21 19.22 5.83
N GLU A 110 -3.26 20.55 5.81
CA GLU A 110 -4.47 21.32 6.14
C GLU A 110 -5.51 21.26 5.01
N SER A 111 -5.06 21.29 3.76
CA SER A 111 -5.91 21.33 2.58
C SER A 111 -5.34 20.49 1.43
N PRO A 112 -5.64 19.17 1.41
CA PRO A 112 -5.27 18.29 0.30
C PRO A 112 -5.87 18.73 -1.05
N ALA A 113 -6.93 19.54 -1.02
CA ALA A 113 -7.57 20.13 -2.19
C ALA A 113 -6.62 20.95 -3.08
N LEU A 114 -5.49 21.43 -2.54
CA LEU A 114 -4.49 22.19 -3.31
C LEU A 114 -3.86 21.37 -4.45
N LEU A 115 -3.90 20.04 -4.38
CA LEU A 115 -3.43 19.15 -5.43
C LEU A 115 -4.56 18.28 -6.02
N ARG A 116 -5.81 18.62 -5.70
CA ARG A 116 -7.03 17.92 -6.13
C ARG A 116 -8.00 18.97 -6.65
N ASP A 117 -7.68 19.49 -7.83
CA ASP A 117 -8.44 20.53 -8.50
C ASP A 117 -9.18 19.97 -9.73
N GLY A 118 -9.84 20.83 -10.51
CA GLY A 118 -10.58 20.43 -11.69
C GLY A 118 -9.72 19.94 -12.87
N GLY A 119 -8.40 20.16 -12.83
CA GLY A 119 -7.45 19.76 -13.88
C GLY A 119 -6.60 18.54 -13.51
N GLN A 120 -6.31 18.33 -12.23
CA GLN A 120 -5.49 17.22 -11.75
C GLN A 120 -5.91 16.71 -10.36
N TYR A 121 -5.57 15.46 -10.08
CA TYR A 121 -5.76 14.85 -8.77
C TYR A 121 -4.51 14.10 -8.34
N CYS A 122 -3.90 14.55 -7.24
CA CYS A 122 -2.69 13.93 -6.69
C CYS A 122 -2.95 13.25 -5.35
N THR A 123 -2.43 12.03 -5.25
CA THR A 123 -2.37 11.21 -4.05
C THR A 123 -0.91 11.14 -3.62
N LEU A 124 -0.59 11.66 -2.42
CA LEU A 124 0.81 11.85 -2.00
C LEU A 124 1.35 10.61 -1.30
N LEU A 125 2.31 9.92 -1.91
CA LEU A 125 2.92 8.72 -1.35
C LEU A 125 3.99 9.06 -0.31
N TYR A 126 4.84 10.04 -0.64
CA TYR A 126 5.96 10.46 0.20
C TYR A 126 6.16 11.96 0.13
N LEU A 127 6.61 12.56 1.24
CA LEU A 127 7.24 13.87 1.25
C LEU A 127 8.75 13.70 1.40
N VAL A 128 9.50 14.52 0.69
CA VAL A 128 10.96 14.45 0.63
C VAL A 128 11.54 15.79 1.03
N ARG A 129 12.34 15.81 2.09
CA ARG A 129 13.04 17.00 2.54
C ARG A 129 14.40 17.11 1.86
N VAL A 130 14.47 17.91 0.81
CA VAL A 130 15.72 18.21 0.11
C VAL A 130 16.42 19.38 0.81
N ARG A 131 17.41 19.07 1.65
CA ARG A 131 18.16 20.09 2.41
C ARG A 131 18.99 20.96 1.48
N ARG A 132 19.19 22.23 1.85
CA ARG A 132 20.09 23.13 1.12
C ARG A 132 21.49 22.54 1.02
N GLY A 133 22.12 22.62 -0.16
CA GLY A 133 23.47 22.12 -0.39
C GLY A 133 23.67 20.61 -0.19
N ALA A 134 22.60 19.81 -0.13
CA ALA A 134 22.71 18.36 -0.04
C ALA A 134 23.39 17.78 -1.28
N THR A 135 24.26 16.78 -1.08
CA THR A 135 24.93 16.03 -2.16
C THR A 135 24.33 14.64 -2.39
N THR A 136 23.52 14.16 -1.45
CA THR A 136 22.74 12.93 -1.53
C THR A 136 21.50 13.05 -0.66
N LEU A 137 20.45 12.28 -0.99
CA LEU A 137 19.31 12.04 -0.12
C LEU A 137 19.56 10.80 0.75
N SER A 138 19.01 10.81 1.96
CA SER A 138 18.98 9.66 2.89
C SER A 138 17.54 9.16 3.05
N PRO A 139 17.29 7.88 3.42
CA PRO A 139 15.96 7.42 3.80
C PRO A 139 15.28 8.28 4.87
N ASP A 140 16.04 8.89 5.78
CA ASP A 140 15.52 9.76 6.84
C ASP A 140 14.94 11.09 6.32
N ASP A 141 15.25 11.47 5.07
CA ASP A 141 14.67 12.66 4.44
C ASP A 141 13.27 12.39 3.88
N PHE A 142 12.78 11.15 3.93
CA PHE A 142 11.47 10.74 3.42
C PHE A 142 10.47 10.52 4.56
N GLU A 143 9.30 11.11 4.40
CA GLU A 143 8.13 10.84 5.23
C GLU A 143 7.14 10.00 4.43
N ASP A 144 6.79 8.82 4.95
CA ASP A 144 5.82 7.92 4.33
C ASP A 144 4.39 8.36 4.66
N LEU A 145 3.64 8.73 3.62
CA LEU A 145 2.26 9.19 3.73
C LEU A 145 1.26 8.14 3.25
N ARG A 146 1.68 6.94 2.83
CA ARG A 146 0.78 5.92 2.28
C ARG A 146 -0.31 5.47 3.26
N GLN A 147 -0.04 5.59 4.57
CA GLN A 147 -0.99 5.28 5.63
C GLN A 147 -1.85 6.49 6.05
N ASN A 148 -1.58 7.69 5.53
CA ASN A 148 -2.31 8.90 5.88
C ASN A 148 -3.59 8.99 5.04
N PRO A 149 -4.79 8.82 5.63
CA PRO A 149 -6.06 8.79 4.89
C PRO A 149 -6.44 10.11 4.23
N ALA A 150 -5.91 11.25 4.71
CA ALA A 150 -6.21 12.55 4.12
C ALA A 150 -5.42 12.79 2.82
N LEU A 151 -4.18 12.31 2.75
CA LEU A 151 -3.24 12.60 1.65
C LEU A 151 -3.10 11.44 0.65
N CYS A 152 -3.05 10.21 1.14
CA CYS A 152 -2.99 9.00 0.32
C CYS A 152 -4.10 8.02 0.65
N GLY A 153 -4.03 7.43 1.83
CA GLY A 153 -4.90 6.33 2.26
C GLY A 153 -4.48 4.98 1.68
N ARG A 154 -5.15 3.94 2.20
CA ARG A 154 -5.09 2.59 1.65
C ARG A 154 -6.44 2.20 1.09
N VAL A 155 -6.41 1.55 -0.06
CA VAL A 155 -7.59 0.88 -0.62
C VAL A 155 -7.47 -0.60 -0.35
N THR A 156 -8.41 -1.15 0.41
CA THR A 156 -8.47 -2.59 0.67
C THR A 156 -9.32 -3.25 -0.42
N PRO A 157 -8.76 -4.12 -1.26
CA PRO A 157 -9.54 -4.79 -2.29
C PRO A 157 -10.56 -5.75 -1.65
N LEU A 158 -11.68 -5.96 -2.31
CA LEU A 158 -12.76 -6.83 -1.82
C LEU A 158 -12.29 -8.28 -1.57
N SER A 159 -11.30 -8.76 -2.33
CA SER A 159 -10.68 -10.07 -2.13
C SER A 159 -9.97 -10.18 -0.77
N GLU A 160 -9.32 -9.11 -0.32
CA GLU A 160 -8.66 -9.05 0.99
C GLU A 160 -9.70 -9.00 2.11
N VAL A 161 -10.75 -8.18 1.97
CA VAL A 161 -11.85 -8.10 2.93
C VAL A 161 -12.56 -9.45 3.08
N SER A 162 -12.95 -10.06 1.97
CA SER A 162 -13.66 -11.35 1.97
C SER A 162 -12.76 -12.49 2.48
N GLY A 163 -11.47 -12.51 2.13
CA GLY A 163 -10.51 -13.43 2.69
C GLY A 163 -10.37 -13.30 4.21
N GLY A 164 -10.33 -12.06 4.71
CA GLY A 164 -10.31 -11.75 6.15
C GLY A 164 -11.58 -12.24 6.86
N ALA A 165 -12.76 -11.97 6.30
CA ALA A 165 -14.04 -12.41 6.84
C ALA A 165 -14.14 -13.94 6.90
N LEU A 166 -13.76 -14.63 5.82
CA LEU A 166 -13.73 -16.10 5.77
C LEU A 166 -12.74 -16.68 6.78
N ARG A 167 -11.57 -16.04 6.97
CA ARG A 167 -10.59 -16.44 7.98
C ARG A 167 -11.17 -16.34 9.39
N VAL A 168 -11.81 -15.22 9.72
CA VAL A 168 -12.45 -15.01 11.04
C VAL A 168 -13.58 -16.03 11.25
N TYR A 169 -14.44 -16.22 10.25
CA TYR A 169 -15.51 -17.22 10.31
C TYR A 169 -14.98 -18.63 10.54
N GLY A 170 -13.96 -19.05 9.78
CA GLY A 170 -13.31 -20.36 9.94
C GLY A 170 -12.67 -20.55 11.30
N PHE A 171 -12.05 -19.49 11.86
CA PHE A 171 -11.51 -19.50 13.21
C PHE A 171 -12.62 -19.70 14.26
N LEU A 172 -13.72 -18.96 14.18
CA LEU A 172 -14.82 -19.05 15.15
C LEU A 172 -15.56 -20.39 15.08
N THR A 173 -15.66 -20.99 13.89
CA THR A 173 -16.45 -22.21 13.67
C THR A 173 -15.64 -23.50 13.77
N SER A 174 -14.33 -23.47 13.51
CA SER A 174 -13.48 -24.68 13.46
C SER A 174 -12.08 -24.48 14.03
N GLY A 175 -11.75 -23.28 14.53
CA GLY A 175 -10.41 -22.97 15.03
C GLY A 175 -10.04 -23.76 16.28
N ILE A 176 -11.01 -23.97 17.18
CA ILE A 176 -10.83 -24.81 18.36
C ILE A 176 -10.56 -26.26 17.95
N ASP A 177 -11.39 -26.83 17.06
CA ASP A 177 -11.21 -28.20 16.59
C ASP A 177 -9.87 -28.41 15.89
N ARG A 178 -9.42 -27.43 15.09
CA ARG A 178 -8.11 -27.46 14.43
C ARG A 178 -6.96 -27.41 15.43
N GLU A 179 -7.03 -26.56 16.46
CA GLU A 179 -5.97 -26.52 17.46
C GLU A 179 -5.99 -27.73 18.40
N VAL A 180 -7.16 -28.26 18.73
CA VAL A 180 -7.27 -29.53 19.45
C VAL A 180 -6.63 -30.66 18.64
N ALA A 181 -6.95 -30.78 17.35
CA ALA A 181 -6.34 -31.78 16.48
C ALA A 181 -4.80 -31.61 16.37
N ARG A 182 -4.31 -30.37 16.30
CA ARG A 182 -2.87 -30.07 16.27
C ARG A 182 -2.17 -30.48 17.55
N VAL A 183 -2.76 -30.17 18.71
CA VAL A 183 -2.22 -30.53 20.03
C VAL A 183 -2.21 -32.03 20.22
N LEU A 184 -3.28 -32.74 19.83
CA LEU A 184 -3.33 -34.20 19.86
C LEU A 184 -2.22 -34.81 18.99
N ALA A 185 -2.06 -34.34 17.74
CA ALA A 185 -1.00 -34.82 16.86
C ALA A 185 0.41 -34.52 17.36
N ALA A 186 0.61 -33.42 18.10
CA ALA A 186 1.88 -33.13 18.77
C ALA A 186 2.12 -34.07 19.96
N GLY A 187 1.08 -34.34 20.76
CA GLY A 187 1.12 -35.32 21.85
C GLY A 187 1.50 -36.72 21.35
N ASP A 188 0.87 -37.20 20.27
CA ASP A 188 1.17 -38.50 19.67
C ASP A 188 2.64 -38.64 19.24
N ARG A 189 3.25 -37.55 18.72
CA ARG A 189 4.68 -37.55 18.38
C ARG A 189 5.58 -37.65 19.60
N VAL A 190 5.25 -36.94 20.68
CA VAL A 190 6.02 -36.99 21.93
C VAL A 190 5.94 -38.40 22.53
N LEU A 191 4.76 -39.03 22.51
CA LEU A 191 4.59 -40.41 22.95
C LEU A 191 5.41 -41.39 22.09
N ALA A 192 5.35 -41.24 20.76
CA ALA A 192 6.11 -42.08 19.85
C ALA A 192 7.64 -41.96 20.03
N ASP A 193 8.16 -40.75 20.26
CA ASP A 193 9.57 -40.52 20.57
C ASP A 193 9.96 -41.13 21.92
N GLY A 194 9.13 -40.95 22.94
CA GLY A 194 9.30 -41.59 24.25
C GLY A 194 9.38 -43.12 24.15
N ASP A 195 8.45 -43.74 23.41
CA ASP A 195 8.43 -45.18 23.18
C ASP A 195 9.65 -45.68 22.38
N ALA A 196 10.19 -44.85 21.48
CA ALA A 196 11.41 -45.18 20.76
C ALA A 196 12.63 -45.17 21.71
N ARG A 197 12.74 -44.13 22.55
CA ARG A 197 13.81 -43.98 23.56
C ARG A 197 13.78 -45.10 24.60
N LEU A 198 12.59 -45.47 25.10
CA LEU A 198 12.44 -46.59 26.03
C LEU A 198 12.90 -47.90 25.41
N ARG A 199 12.56 -48.16 24.14
CA ARG A 199 13.03 -49.34 23.40
C ARG A 199 14.54 -49.35 23.19
N GLU A 200 15.17 -48.19 22.98
CA GLU A 200 16.63 -48.10 22.91
C GLU A 200 17.29 -48.43 24.25
N LEU A 201 16.79 -47.87 25.35
CA LEU A 201 17.30 -48.12 26.70
C LEU A 201 17.20 -49.61 27.06
N ASP A 202 16.06 -50.23 26.79
CA ASP A 202 15.81 -51.65 27.09
C ASP A 202 16.73 -52.58 26.28
N ARG A 203 17.10 -52.21 25.05
CA ARG A 203 18.14 -52.91 24.28
C ARG A 203 19.53 -52.74 24.88
N ALA A 204 19.85 -51.55 25.41
CA ALA A 204 21.14 -51.29 26.04
C ALA A 204 21.30 -52.09 27.34
N ILE A 205 20.26 -52.14 28.18
CA ILE A 205 20.24 -52.92 29.43
C ILE A 205 20.48 -54.40 29.13
N ARG A 206 19.77 -54.97 28.14
CA ARG A 206 19.94 -56.38 27.75
C ARG A 206 21.31 -56.74 27.17
N ARG A 207 22.11 -55.76 26.74
CA ARG A 207 23.50 -55.98 26.30
C ARG A 207 24.51 -55.87 27.44
N ALA A 208 24.13 -55.27 28.56
CA ALA A 208 25.00 -54.96 29.68
C ALA A 208 24.90 -55.98 30.84
N GLY A 209 23.81 -56.75 30.91
CA GLY A 209 23.65 -57.91 31.81
C GLY A 209 23.81 -59.22 31.06
#